data_AF-A0A7D6CHD1-F1
#
_entry.id   AF-A0A7D6CHD1-F1
#
_cell.length_a   1.000
_cell.length_b   1.000
_cell.length_c   1.000
_cell.angle_alpha   90.00
_cell.angle_beta   90.00
_cell.angle_gamma   90.00
#
_symmetry.space_group_name_H-M   'P 1'
#
loop_
_entity.id
_entity.type
_entity.pdbx_description
1 polymer ?
#
loop_
_entity_poly.entity_id
_entity_poly.type
_entity_poly.pdbx_seq_one_letter_code
_entity_poly.pdbx_strand_id
1 'polypeptide(L)'
;MDQAGARRAGADAGHHRQGSAGQRDVHQAGQFRVATSRIFEFTGARATVRATGLDRFWRDARTLTLHDPVAYKAQELGDYLLTGRYPRVTAYS
;
A
#
# COMPACT_ATOMS: atom_id res chain seq x y z
N MET A 1 -4.58 9.08 -42.10
CA MET A 1 -4.51 8.25 -40.89
C MET A 1 -3.52 8.91 -39.94
N ASP A 2 -4.05 9.58 -38.91
CA ASP A 2 -3.29 10.46 -38.01
C ASP A 2 -2.64 9.68 -36.86
N GLN A 3 -1.30 9.79 -36.76
CA GLN A 3 -0.46 9.20 -35.72
C GLN A 3 -0.75 9.74 -34.30
N ALA A 4 -1.52 10.82 -34.16
CA ALA A 4 -1.89 11.41 -32.86
C ALA A 4 -2.93 10.57 -32.09
N GLY A 5 -3.77 9.79 -32.79
CA GLY A 5 -4.77 8.91 -32.14
C GLY A 5 -4.14 7.72 -31.43
N ALA A 6 -3.06 7.17 -31.98
CA ALA A 6 -2.37 5.99 -31.45
C ALA A 6 -1.60 6.28 -30.14
N ARG A 7 -1.12 7.51 -29.94
CA ARG A 7 -0.39 7.90 -28.72
C ARG A 7 -1.30 8.10 -27.50
N ARG A 8 -2.59 8.40 -27.70
CA ARG A 8 -3.57 8.54 -26.60
C ARG A 8 -4.04 7.20 -26.05
N ALA A 9 -4.20 6.18 -26.90
CA ALA A 9 -4.63 4.85 -26.48
C ALA A 9 -3.59 4.08 -25.65
N GLY A 10 -2.29 4.31 -25.90
CA GLY A 10 -1.21 3.68 -25.13
C GLY A 10 -1.03 4.23 -23.70
N ALA A 11 -1.41 5.49 -23.48
CA ALA A 11 -1.36 6.10 -22.15
C ALA A 11 -2.45 5.50 -21.25
N ASP A 12 -3.70 5.45 -21.71
CA ASP A 12 -4.87 5.02 -20.90
C ASP A 12 -4.75 3.59 -20.35
N ALA A 13 -4.15 2.67 -21.11
CA ALA A 13 -3.97 1.27 -20.72
C ALA A 13 -2.93 1.06 -19.58
N GLY A 14 -1.97 1.97 -19.41
CA GLY A 14 -1.04 1.94 -18.28
C GLY A 14 -1.67 2.45 -16.99
N HIS A 15 -2.61 3.39 -17.11
CA HIS A 15 -3.20 4.09 -15.97
C HIS A 15 -4.18 3.21 -15.16
N HIS A 16 -5.01 2.38 -15.82
CA HIS A 16 -5.89 1.42 -15.13
C HIS A 16 -5.15 0.41 -14.24
N ARG A 17 -3.89 0.09 -14.57
CA ARG A 17 -3.06 -0.84 -13.79
C ARG A 17 -2.56 -0.19 -12.49
N GLN A 18 -2.24 1.11 -12.53
CA GLN A 18 -1.69 1.87 -11.41
C GLN A 18 -2.68 2.02 -10.25
N GLY A 19 -3.96 2.30 -10.54
CA GLY A 19 -4.99 2.44 -9.51
C GLY A 19 -5.20 1.16 -8.68
N SER A 20 -5.11 -0.01 -9.32
CA SER A 20 -5.23 -1.31 -8.65
C SER A 20 -3.98 -1.67 -7.82
N ALA A 21 -2.79 -1.22 -8.21
CA ALA A 21 -1.56 -1.43 -7.46
C ALA A 21 -1.56 -0.58 -6.17
N GLY A 22 -1.91 0.70 -6.29
CA GLY A 22 -2.01 1.61 -5.15
C GLY A 22 -2.95 1.08 -4.06
N GLN A 23 -4.15 0.61 -4.42
CA GLN A 23 -5.12 0.03 -3.48
C GLN A 23 -4.58 -1.18 -2.71
N ARG A 24 -3.77 -2.01 -3.36
CA ARG A 24 -3.17 -3.20 -2.74
C ARG A 24 -2.14 -2.81 -1.70
N ASP A 25 -1.34 -1.79 -1.95
CA ASP A 25 -0.28 -1.35 -1.03
C ASP A 25 -0.88 -0.77 0.26
N VAL A 26 -1.92 0.09 0.16
CA VAL A 26 -2.64 0.65 1.32
C VAL A 26 -3.22 -0.48 2.19
N HIS A 27 -3.89 -1.43 1.55
CA HIS A 27 -4.55 -2.54 2.24
C HIS A 27 -3.52 -3.48 2.88
N GLN A 28 -2.48 -3.87 2.14
CA GLN A 28 -1.49 -4.84 2.58
C GLN A 28 -0.65 -4.30 3.76
N ALA A 29 -0.24 -3.03 3.71
CA ALA A 29 0.46 -2.37 4.82
C ALA A 29 -0.38 -2.35 6.11
N GLY A 30 -1.68 -2.10 6.00
CA GLY A 30 -2.62 -2.13 7.12
C GLY A 30 -2.77 -3.52 7.74
N GLN A 31 -2.95 -4.54 6.90
CA GLN A 31 -3.17 -5.92 7.34
C GLN A 31 -1.99 -6.49 8.12
N PHE A 32 -0.75 -6.27 7.68
CA PHE A 32 0.45 -6.75 8.38
C PHE A 32 0.58 -6.14 9.78
N ARG A 33 0.35 -4.83 9.90
CA ARG A 33 0.42 -4.13 11.19
C ARG A 33 -0.62 -4.65 12.17
N VAL A 34 -1.85 -4.88 11.70
CA VAL A 34 -2.94 -5.38 12.55
C VAL A 34 -2.68 -6.84 12.96
N ALA A 35 -2.30 -7.71 12.02
CA ALA A 35 -2.06 -9.13 12.30
C ALA A 35 -0.93 -9.34 13.32
N THR A 36 0.20 -8.63 13.14
CA THR A 36 1.36 -8.75 14.04
C THR A 36 1.09 -8.20 15.44
N SER A 37 0.16 -7.25 15.60
CA SER A 37 -0.31 -6.81 16.93
C SER A 37 -1.33 -7.78 17.54
N ARG A 38 -2.30 -8.27 16.76
CA ARG A 38 -3.40 -9.11 17.28
C ARG A 38 -3.00 -10.54 17.62
N ILE A 39 -1.85 -11.03 17.15
CA ILE A 39 -1.39 -12.40 17.46
C ILE A 39 -1.24 -12.66 18.98
N PHE A 40 -1.03 -11.61 19.78
CA PHE A 40 -0.97 -11.71 21.23
C PHE A 40 -2.31 -11.99 21.90
N GLU A 41 -3.43 -11.63 21.25
CA GLU A 41 -4.78 -11.95 21.74
C GLU A 41 -5.03 -13.47 21.76
N PHE A 42 -4.42 -14.21 20.82
CA PHE A 42 -4.56 -15.67 20.70
C PHE A 42 -3.51 -16.46 21.47
N THR A 43 -2.31 -15.91 21.62
CA THR A 43 -1.17 -16.61 22.21
C THR A 43 -1.03 -16.36 23.72
N GLY A 44 -1.66 -15.30 24.23
CA GLY A 44 -1.71 -14.96 25.65
C GLY A 44 -0.38 -14.43 26.21
N ALA A 45 -0.37 -14.10 27.50
CA ALA A 45 0.75 -13.38 28.13
C ALA A 45 2.12 -14.11 28.04
N ARG A 46 2.14 -15.45 27.99
CA ARG A 46 3.40 -16.21 27.87
C ARG A 46 4.14 -15.95 26.55
N ALA A 47 3.44 -15.51 25.51
CA ALA A 47 4.04 -15.23 24.22
C ALA A 47 4.84 -13.91 24.18
N THR A 48 4.81 -13.09 25.23
CA THR A 48 5.57 -11.84 25.32
C THR A 48 7.02 -12.04 25.80
N VAL A 49 7.44 -13.28 26.08
CA VAL A 49 8.82 -13.56 26.49
C VAL A 49 9.79 -13.31 25.35
N ARG A 50 11.01 -12.86 25.64
CA ARG A 50 12.01 -12.59 24.60
C ARG A 50 12.36 -13.81 23.74
N ALA A 51 12.23 -15.02 24.30
CA ALA A 51 12.54 -16.26 23.61
C ALA A 51 11.59 -16.56 22.43
N THR A 52 10.32 -16.14 22.50
CA THR A 52 9.36 -16.32 21.39
C THR A 52 9.55 -15.27 20.29
N GLY A 53 10.02 -14.07 20.64
CA GLY A 53 10.44 -13.04 19.69
C GLY A 53 9.33 -12.54 18.75
N LEU A 54 8.06 -12.73 19.11
CA LEU A 54 6.91 -12.36 18.26
C LEU A 54 6.81 -10.86 18.02
N ASP A 55 7.33 -10.05 18.94
CA ASP A 55 7.39 -8.58 18.80
C ASP A 55 8.32 -8.14 17.65
N ARG A 56 9.25 -9.01 17.20
CA ARG A 56 10.09 -8.75 16.02
C ARG A 56 9.25 -8.47 14.78
N PHE A 57 8.22 -9.25 14.54
CA PHE A 57 7.39 -9.09 13.34
C PHE A 57 6.65 -7.75 13.34
N TRP A 58 6.20 -7.31 14.51
CA TRP A 58 5.60 -5.98 14.65
C TRP A 58 6.62 -4.86 14.38
N ARG A 59 7.84 -4.97 14.92
CA ARG A 59 8.93 -3.98 14.71
C ARG A 59 9.34 -3.91 13.24
N ASP A 60 9.50 -5.06 12.59
CA ASP A 60 9.89 -5.16 11.17
C ASP A 60 8.77 -4.58 10.29
N ALA A 61 7.51 -4.95 10.54
CA ALA A 61 6.36 -4.41 9.81
C ALA A 61 6.21 -2.89 10.00
N ARG A 62 6.43 -2.38 11.22
CA ARG A 62 6.35 -0.94 11.51
C ARG A 62 7.43 -0.15 10.78
N THR A 63 8.64 -0.71 10.68
CA THR A 63 9.76 -0.09 9.95
C THR A 63 9.49 -0.07 8.45
N LEU A 64 9.10 -1.21 7.88
CA LEU A 64 8.86 -1.33 6.43
C LEU A 64 7.68 -0.46 5.97
N THR A 65 6.58 -0.45 6.71
CA THR A 65 5.38 0.32 6.33
C THR A 65 5.54 1.84 6.47
N LEU A 66 6.63 2.30 7.10
CA LEU A 66 6.93 3.72 7.19
C LEU A 66 7.57 4.27 5.90
N HIS A 67 8.16 3.40 5.08
CA HIS A 67 8.83 3.79 3.84
C HIS A 67 7.84 4.38 2.83
N ASP A 68 6.67 3.76 2.71
CA ASP A 68 5.60 4.19 1.82
C ASP A 68 4.44 4.70 2.66
N PRO A 69 4.39 6.01 2.93
CA PRO A 69 3.35 6.56 3.79
C PRO A 69 1.98 6.39 3.14
N VAL A 70 1.25 5.40 3.66
CA VAL A 70 -0.10 4.96 3.29
C VAL A 70 -1.09 6.11 3.13
N ALA A 71 -0.93 7.19 3.91
CA ALA A 71 -1.76 8.39 3.82
C ALA A 71 -1.66 9.08 2.45
N TYR A 72 -0.48 9.17 1.86
CA TYR A 72 -0.30 9.78 0.53
C TYR A 72 -0.91 8.90 -0.56
N LYS A 73 -0.74 7.57 -0.47
CA LYS A 73 -1.41 6.63 -1.40
C LYS A 73 -2.93 6.71 -1.30
N ALA A 74 -3.47 6.84 -0.08
CA ALA A 74 -4.90 7.02 0.13
C ALA A 74 -5.41 8.36 -0.44
N GLN A 75 -4.62 9.43 -0.31
CA GLN A 75 -4.95 10.73 -0.92
C GLN A 75 -4.90 10.67 -2.44
N GLU A 76 -3.87 10.07 -3.03
CA GLU A 76 -3.75 9.86 -4.48
C GLU A 76 -4.92 9.03 -5.03
N LEU A 77 -5.32 7.98 -4.30
CA LEU A 77 -6.51 7.19 -4.65
C LEU A 77 -7.81 7.99 -4.50
N GLY A 78 -7.94 8.80 -3.45
CA GLY A 78 -9.09 9.68 -3.24
C GLY A 78 -9.24 10.69 -4.38
N ASP A 79 -8.14 11.37 -4.74
CA ASP A 79 -8.11 12.33 -5.85
C ASP A 79 -8.46 11.66 -7.18
N TYR A 80 -7.96 10.45 -7.44
CA TYR A 80 -8.35 9.68 -8.63
C TYR A 80 -9.84 9.32 -8.64
N LEU A 81 -10.38 8.81 -7.53
CA LEU A 81 -11.79 8.43 -7.43
C LEU A 81 -12.73 9.65 -7.59
N LEU A 82 -12.30 10.82 -7.14
CA LEU A 82 -13.10 12.05 -7.20
C LEU A 82 -12.97 12.80 -8.53
N THR A 83 -11.78 12.79 -9.15
CA THR A 83 -11.49 13.66 -10.31
C THR A 83 -11.19 12.89 -11.59
N GLY A 84 -11.00 11.57 -11.52
CA GLY A 84 -10.54 10.74 -12.64
C GLY A 84 -9.10 11.02 -13.09
N ARG A 85 -8.37 11.93 -12.41
CA ARG A 85 -6.98 12.24 -12.73
C ARG A 85 -6.06 11.25 -12.03
N TYR A 86 -5.19 10.61 -12.79
CA TYR A 86 -4.22 9.68 -12.23
C TYR A 86 -3.09 10.41 -11.49
N PRO A 87 -2.55 9.81 -10.42
CA PRO A 87 -1.41 10.36 -9.71
C PRO A 87 -0.16 10.41 -10.60
N ARG A 88 0.68 11.41 -10.37
CA ARG A 88 1.96 11.55 -11.08
C ARG A 88 2.89 10.45 -10.59
N VAL A 89 3.39 9.60 -11.50
CA VAL A 89 4.37 8.57 -11.14
C VAL A 89 5.65 9.22 -10.64
N THR A 90 6.02 8.91 -9.41
CA THR A 90 7.28 9.31 -8.75
C THR A 90 7.87 8.07 -8.07
N ALA A 91 9.06 8.17 -7.49
CA ALA A 91 9.65 7.04 -6.73
C ALA A 91 8.76 6.55 -5.57
N TYR A 92 7.78 7.34 -5.14
CA TYR A 92 6.86 7.04 -4.04
C TYR A 92 5.38 7.04 -4.46
N SER A 93 5.05 7.13 -5.76
CA SER A 93 3.68 7.24 -6.30
C SER A 93 3.30 6.11 -7.26
#